data_AF-A0A7Y0G0T9-F1
#
_entry.id   AF-A0A7Y0G0T9-F1
#
_cell.length_a   1.000
_cell.length_b   1.000
_cell.length_c   1.000
_cell.angle_alpha   90.00
_cell.angle_beta   90.00
_cell.angle_gamma   90.00
#
_symmetry.space_group_name_H-M   'P 1'
#
loop_
_entity.id
_entity.type
_entity.pdbx_description
1 polymer ?
#
loop_
_entity_poly.entity_id
_entity_poly.type
_entity_poly.pdbx_seq_one_letter_code
_entity_poly.pdbx_strand_id
1 'polypeptide(L)'
;MAKRKRSPNLTVRLDPTLDADLDTITSTGLDRSAAVRLAVAFLAFGYRDLWANGIYPKHTAPPRMRWTTPRHYTRQAPDLRVVRDKTPSITQRTTPSRPDEEAHRARVAHRYRSVI
;
A
#
# COMPACT_ATOMS: atom_id res chain seq x y z
N MET A 1 -22.77 26.74 -40.09
CA MET A 1 -21.92 26.04 -39.09
C MET A 1 -21.99 26.78 -37.77
N ALA A 2 -22.52 26.16 -36.71
CA ALA A 2 -22.60 26.79 -35.39
C ALA A 2 -21.20 26.92 -34.77
N LYS A 3 -20.81 28.13 -34.39
CA LYS A 3 -19.53 28.41 -33.72
C LYS A 3 -19.53 27.74 -32.35
N ARG A 4 -18.79 26.64 -32.22
CA ARG A 4 -18.62 25.91 -30.96
C ARG A 4 -18.00 26.86 -29.93
N LYS A 5 -18.78 27.31 -28.94
CA LYS A 5 -18.26 28.12 -27.82
C LYS A 5 -17.17 27.31 -27.13
N ARG A 6 -15.96 27.87 -27.03
CA ARG A 6 -14.90 27.27 -26.20
C ARG A 6 -15.38 27.27 -24.76
N SER A 7 -15.19 26.15 -24.09
CA SER A 7 -15.39 26.09 -22.65
C SER A 7 -14.40 27.05 -21.96
N PRO A 8 -14.83 27.77 -20.91
CA PRO A 8 -13.93 28.62 -20.15
C PRO A 8 -12.80 27.78 -19.52
N ASN A 9 -11.58 28.32 -19.56
CA ASN A 9 -10.44 27.71 -18.88
C ASN A 9 -10.46 28.13 -17.41
N LEU A 10 -10.36 27.15 -16.51
CA LEU A 10 -10.21 27.37 -15.08
C LEU A 10 -8.72 27.32 -14.72
N THR A 11 -8.23 28.37 -14.07
CA THR A 11 -6.86 28.40 -13.53
C THR A 11 -6.93 28.21 -12.02
N VAL A 12 -6.22 27.22 -11.50
CA VAL A 12 -6.12 26.94 -10.06
C VAL A 12 -4.66 27.06 -9.66
N ARG A 13 -4.39 27.67 -8.51
CA ARG A 13 -3.03 27.73 -7.97
C ARG A 13 -2.62 26.34 -7.51
N LEU A 14 -1.52 25.85 -8.05
CA LEU A 14 -0.99 24.53 -7.73
C LEU A 14 -0.03 24.66 -6.55
N ASP A 15 -0.48 24.26 -5.37
CA ASP A 15 0.38 24.09 -4.20
C ASP A 15 1.03 22.69 -4.18
N PRO A 16 2.10 22.48 -3.38
CA PRO A 16 2.81 21.20 -3.36
C PRO A 16 1.95 20.01 -2.92
N THR A 17 0.91 20.24 -2.13
CA THR A 17 0.01 19.16 -1.68
C THR A 17 -0.90 18.74 -2.83
N LEU A 18 -1.51 19.72 -3.51
CA LEU A 18 -2.36 19.45 -4.67
C LEU A 18 -1.59 18.77 -5.81
N ASP A 19 -0.32 19.15 -6.04
CA ASP A 19 0.51 18.50 -7.07
C ASP A 19 0.75 17.01 -6.74
N ALA A 20 1.13 16.70 -5.49
CA ALA A 20 1.33 15.33 -5.04
C ALA A 20 0.04 14.48 -5.09
N ASP A 21 -1.11 15.08 -4.72
CA ASP A 21 -2.41 14.42 -4.82
C ASP A 21 -2.79 14.12 -6.28
N LEU A 22 -2.52 15.05 -7.20
CA LEU A 22 -2.73 14.85 -8.62
C LEU A 22 -1.79 13.77 -9.18
N ASP A 23 -0.53 13.74 -8.78
CA ASP A 23 0.40 12.69 -9.19
C ASP A 23 -0.07 11.30 -8.74
N THR A 24 -0.62 11.21 -7.52
CA THR A 24 -1.22 9.95 -7.03
C THR A 24 -2.37 9.49 -7.92
N ILE A 25 -3.29 10.38 -8.30
CA ILE A 25 -4.44 10.02 -9.15
C ILE A 25 -3.98 9.72 -10.59
N THR A 26 -3.06 10.52 -11.14
CA THR A 26 -2.57 10.34 -12.51
C THR A 26 -1.71 9.09 -12.68
N SER A 27 -1.14 8.53 -11.59
CA SER A 27 -0.43 7.25 -11.61
C SER A 27 -1.27 6.08 -12.15
N THR A 28 -2.61 6.21 -12.15
CA THR A 28 -3.52 5.23 -12.74
C THR A 28 -3.72 5.38 -14.26
N GLY A 29 -2.99 6.29 -14.91
CA GLY A 29 -3.09 6.59 -16.34
C GLY A 29 -4.10 7.68 -16.73
N LEU A 30 -4.66 8.40 -15.75
CA LEU A 30 -5.51 9.57 -15.99
C LEU A 30 -4.67 10.81 -16.32
N ASP A 31 -5.12 11.64 -17.25
CA ASP A 31 -4.53 12.97 -17.44
C ASP A 31 -4.91 13.91 -16.29
N ARG A 32 -4.07 14.92 -15.99
CA ARG A 32 -4.31 15.86 -14.89
C ARG A 32 -5.66 16.57 -14.99
N SER A 33 -6.12 16.93 -16.19
CA SER A 33 -7.40 17.62 -16.37
C SER A 33 -8.60 16.68 -16.16
N ALA A 34 -8.48 15.40 -16.55
CA ALA A 34 -9.47 14.38 -16.23
C ALA A 34 -9.48 14.07 -14.73
N ALA A 35 -8.31 13.99 -14.08
CA ALA A 35 -8.21 13.79 -12.64
C ALA A 35 -8.91 14.92 -11.86
N VAL A 36 -8.69 16.19 -12.22
CA VAL A 36 -9.41 17.34 -11.62
C VAL A 36 -10.91 17.24 -11.86
N ARG A 37 -11.35 16.95 -13.09
CA ARG A 37 -12.78 16.80 -13.41
C ARG A 37 -13.43 15.67 -12.60
N LEU A 38 -12.73 14.54 -12.47
CA LEU A 38 -13.18 13.40 -11.68
C LEU A 38 -13.31 13.78 -10.20
N ALA A 39 -12.29 14.40 -9.62
CA ALA A 39 -12.29 14.80 -8.21
C ALA A 39 -13.44 15.78 -7.90
N VAL A 40 -13.65 16.78 -8.76
CA VAL A 40 -14.75 17.75 -8.61
C VAL A 40 -16.12 17.07 -8.77
N ALA A 41 -16.29 16.20 -9.76
CA ALA A 41 -17.53 15.47 -9.98
C ALA A 41 -17.86 14.55 -8.79
N PHE A 42 -16.84 13.85 -8.29
CA PHE A 42 -16.94 12.97 -7.13
C PHE A 42 -17.41 13.73 -5.88
N LEU A 43 -16.76 14.86 -5.59
CA LEU A 43 -17.12 15.69 -4.45
C LEU A 43 -18.53 16.30 -4.58
N ALA A 44 -18.88 16.80 -5.77
CA ALA A 44 -20.20 17.36 -6.03
C ALA A 44 -21.32 16.32 -5.92
N PHE A 45 -21.05 15.08 -6.32
CA PHE A 45 -21.99 13.97 -6.15
C PHE A 45 -22.27 13.71 -4.66
N GLY A 46 -21.22 13.60 -3.84
CA GLY A 46 -21.36 13.41 -2.39
C GLY A 46 -22.22 14.51 -1.74
N TYR A 47 -22.00 15.78 -2.08
CA TYR A 47 -22.80 16.87 -1.50
C TYR A 47 -24.25 16.89 -1.97
N ARG A 48 -24.51 16.56 -3.23
CA ARG A 48 -25.89 16.44 -3.71
C ARG A 48 -26.65 15.38 -2.92
N ASP A 49 -26.01 14.25 -2.65
CA ASP A 49 -26.60 13.18 -1.84
C ASP A 49 -26.83 13.62 -0.38
N LEU A 50 -25.82 14.23 0.25
CA LEU A 50 -25.94 14.73 1.63
C LEU A 50 -27.05 15.80 1.79
N TRP A 51 -27.21 16.69 0.81
CA TRP A 51 -28.29 17.67 0.80
C TRP A 51 -29.65 17.04 0.53
N ALA A 52 -29.73 16.06 -0.38
CA ALA A 52 -30.97 15.34 -0.67
C ALA A 52 -31.48 14.58 0.56
N ASN A 53 -30.57 14.04 1.38
CA ASN A 53 -30.88 13.31 2.61
C ASN A 53 -31.04 14.23 3.84
N GLY A 54 -30.93 15.56 3.69
CA GLY A 54 -31.10 16.52 4.78
C GLY A 54 -30.00 16.48 5.86
N ILE A 55 -28.88 15.81 5.60
CA ILE A 55 -27.78 15.64 6.56
C ILE A 55 -27.00 16.95 6.72
N TYR A 56 -26.89 17.74 5.65
CA TYR A 56 -26.26 19.06 5.66
C TYR A 56 -27.26 20.15 5.27
N PRO A 57 -27.16 21.35 5.88
CA PRO A 57 -27.94 22.50 5.43
C PRO A 57 -27.54 22.86 3.99
N LYS A 58 -28.57 23.20 3.20
CA LYS A 58 -28.40 23.54 1.79
C LYS A 58 -27.54 24.80 1.67
N HIS A 59 -26.60 24.81 0.73
CA HIS A 59 -25.68 25.92 0.45
C HIS A 59 -24.65 26.22 1.54
N THR A 60 -24.54 25.40 2.58
CA THR A 60 -23.43 25.52 3.54
C THR A 60 -22.17 24.90 2.96
N ALA A 61 -21.07 25.66 3.02
CA ALA A 61 -19.75 25.14 2.66
C ALA A 61 -19.39 24.00 3.63
N PRO A 62 -19.20 22.79 3.13
CA PRO A 62 -18.95 21.63 3.98
C PRO A 62 -17.53 21.68 4.54
N PRO A 63 -17.32 21.27 5.80
CA PRO A 63 -15.98 21.13 6.36
C PRO A 63 -15.20 20.04 5.61
N ARG A 64 -13.87 20.05 5.75
CA ARG A 64 -13.00 19.03 5.15
C ARG A 64 -13.54 17.62 5.40
N MET A 65 -13.94 16.96 4.33
CA MET A 65 -14.51 15.62 4.41
C MET A 65 -13.39 14.64 4.76
N ARG A 66 -13.49 13.99 5.92
CA ARG A 66 -12.57 12.91 6.31
C ARG A 66 -13.21 11.59 5.90
N TRP A 67 -12.57 10.91 4.97
CA TRP A 67 -12.98 9.57 4.59
C TRP A 67 -12.23 8.52 5.42
N THR A 68 -13.00 7.57 5.95
CA THR A 68 -12.48 6.39 6.63
C THR A 68 -12.69 5.22 5.68
N THR A 69 -11.62 4.79 4.99
CA THR A 69 -11.70 3.63 4.12
C THR A 69 -11.63 2.35 4.95
N PRO A 70 -12.59 1.42 4.83
CA PRO A 70 -12.46 0.09 5.41
C PRO A 70 -11.20 -0.59 4.84
N ARG A 71 -10.40 -1.23 5.70
CA ARG A 71 -9.26 -2.02 5.21
C ARG A 71 -9.80 -3.19 4.39
N HIS A 72 -9.56 -3.19 3.08
CA HIS A 72 -9.98 -4.28 2.19
C HIS A 72 -9.24 -5.61 2.43
N TYR A 73 -8.32 -5.66 3.39
CA TYR A 73 -7.68 -6.89 3.87
C TYR A 73 -7.49 -6.83 5.39
N THR A 74 -8.44 -7.37 6.15
CA THR A 74 -8.06 -8.00 7.42
C THR A 74 -7.36 -9.30 7.04
N ARG A 75 -6.02 -9.34 7.19
CA ARG A 75 -5.28 -10.61 7.21
C ARG A 75 -5.83 -11.36 8.42
N GLN A 76 -6.83 -12.20 8.22
CA GLN A 76 -7.30 -13.12 9.24
C GLN A 76 -6.11 -14.06 9.47
N ALA A 77 -5.34 -13.77 10.53
CA ALA A 77 -4.27 -14.68 10.93
C ALA A 77 -4.95 -16.04 11.18
N PRO A 78 -4.50 -17.13 10.55
CA PRO A 78 -5.04 -18.44 10.86
C PRO A 78 -4.86 -18.65 12.36
N ASP A 79 -5.95 -18.98 13.05
CA ASP A 79 -5.92 -19.27 14.47
C ASP A 79 -5.05 -20.52 14.67
N LEU A 80 -3.84 -20.33 15.18
CA LEU A 80 -2.88 -21.41 15.45
C LEU A 80 -3.31 -22.29 16.64
N ARG A 81 -4.52 -22.07 17.20
CA ARG A 81 -5.11 -22.91 18.26
C ARG A 81 -5.80 -24.17 17.74
N VAL A 82 -5.64 -24.53 16.46
CA VAL A 82 -5.95 -25.89 15.98
C VAL A 82 -4.95 -26.86 16.63
N VAL A 83 -5.34 -27.30 17.83
CA VAL A 83 -5.13 -28.61 18.46
C VAL A 83 -4.02 -29.45 17.81
N ARG A 84 -2.84 -29.42 18.44
CA ARG A 84 -1.77 -30.38 18.18
C ARG A 84 -1.97 -31.61 19.09
N ASP A 85 -3.06 -32.35 18.92
CA ASP A 85 -3.33 -33.59 19.69
C ASP A 85 -2.58 -34.83 19.17
N LYS A 86 -1.57 -34.63 18.32
CA LYS A 86 -0.65 -35.71 17.96
C LYS A 86 0.78 -35.22 18.12
N THR A 87 1.36 -35.58 19.25
CA THR A 87 2.82 -35.61 19.45
C THR A 87 3.43 -36.36 18.27
N PRO A 88 4.28 -35.74 17.44
CA PRO A 88 5.04 -36.52 16.46
C PRO A 88 6.05 -37.39 17.24
N SER A 89 5.94 -38.71 17.11
CA SER A 89 6.96 -39.65 17.56
C SER A 89 8.29 -39.30 16.89
N ILE A 90 9.22 -38.74 17.65
CA ILE A 90 10.61 -38.57 17.23
C ILE A 90 11.24 -39.97 17.27
N THR A 91 11.23 -40.66 16.13
CA THR A 91 12.21 -41.72 15.90
C THR A 91 13.52 -41.00 15.64
N GLN A 92 14.49 -41.11 16.55
CA GLN A 92 15.82 -40.55 16.37
C GLN A 92 16.43 -41.16 15.11
N ARG A 93 16.51 -40.36 14.04
CA ARG A 93 17.29 -40.70 12.86
C ARG A 93 18.74 -40.35 13.19
N THR A 94 19.52 -41.37 13.50
CA THR A 94 20.98 -41.31 13.58
C THR A 94 21.52 -40.82 12.24
N THR A 95 22.03 -39.59 12.22
CA THR A 95 22.80 -39.07 11.08
C THR A 95 24.19 -39.69 11.14
N PRO A 96 24.65 -40.43 10.11
CA PRO A 96 26.04 -40.83 10.05
C PRO A 96 26.93 -39.60 9.82
N SER A 97 27.88 -39.38 10.73
CA SER A 97 28.91 -38.34 10.63
C SER A 97 29.69 -38.50 9.33
N ARG A 98 29.71 -37.44 8.51
CA ARG A 98 30.47 -37.39 7.27
C ARG A 98 31.95 -37.10 7.59
N PRO A 99 32.94 -37.78 6.98
CA PRO A 99 34.35 -37.73 7.41
C PRO A 99 35.12 -36.46 7.01
N ASP A 100 34.47 -35.45 6.44
CA ASP A 100 35.17 -34.42 5.66
C ASP A 100 35.43 -33.11 6.43
N GLU A 101 34.97 -32.98 7.68
CA GLU A 101 35.19 -31.77 8.49
C GLU A 101 36.55 -31.72 9.22
N GLU A 102 37.20 -32.87 9.41
CA GLU A 102 38.48 -32.97 10.13
C GLU A 102 39.69 -32.65 9.21
N ALA A 103 39.54 -32.85 7.90
CA ALA A 103 40.60 -32.59 6.92
C ALA A 103 40.78 -31.09 6.56
N HIS A 104 39.75 -30.26 6.77
CA HIS A 104 39.83 -28.82 6.50
C HIS A 104 40.47 -28.03 7.66
N ARG A 105 40.23 -28.46 8.92
CA ARG A 105 40.85 -27.84 10.11
C ARG A 105 42.35 -28.11 10.25
N ALA A 106 42.86 -29.22 9.72
CA ALA A 106 44.29 -29.56 9.78
C ALA A 106 45.18 -28.79 8.76
N ARG A 107 44.61 -28.24 7.68
CA ARG A 107 45.37 -27.51 6.64
C ARG A 107 45.56 -26.02 6.90
N VAL A 108 44.81 -25.43 7.82
CA VAL A 108 44.89 -23.99 8.14
C VAL A 108 45.91 -23.68 9.24
N ALA A 109 46.29 -24.67 10.06
CA ALA A 109 47.21 -24.49 11.19
C ALA A 109 48.71 -24.63 10.87
N HIS A 110 49.10 -24.93 9.62
CA HIS A 110 50.51 -25.16 9.24
C HIS A 110 51.18 -23.99 8.49
N ARG A 111 50.51 -22.83 8.38
CA ARG A 111 51.01 -21.65 7.63
C ARG A 111 51.24 -20.39 8.48
N TYR A 112 51.40 -20.51 9.80
CA TYR A 112 51.85 -19.43 10.69
C TYR A 112 52.76 -19.95 11.81
N ARG A 113 53.88 -20.59 11.43
CA ARG A 113 55.00 -20.86 12.35
C ARG A 113 56.33 -20.51 11.67
N SER A 114 56.52 -19.21 11.45
CA SER A 114 57.82 -18.58 11.21
C SER A 114 57.68 -17.11 11.59
N VAL A 115 58.63 -16.60 12.36
CA VAL A 115 58.79 -15.23 12.89
C VAL A 115 58.48 -15.13 14.41
N ILE A 116 59.60 -15.19 15.14
CA ILE A 116 59.90 -14.88 16.56
C ILE A 116 59.74 -16.06 17.54
#